data_AF-F2E997-F1
#
_entry.id   AF-F2E997-F1
#
_cell.length_a   1.000
_cell.length_b   1.000
_cell.length_c   1.000
_cell.angle_alpha   90.00
_cell.angle_beta   90.00
_cell.angle_gamma   90.00
#
_symmetry.space_group_name_H-M   'P 1'
#
loop_
_entity.id
_entity.type
_entity.pdbx_description
1 polymer ?
#
loop_
_entity_poly.entity_id
_entity_poly.type
_entity_poly.pdbx_seq_one_letter_code
_entity_poly.pdbx_strand_id
1 'polypeptide(L)'
;MVAVAGAAGTCGGPPKAKMAGGEKLIIRSDKVRLIDILSMLLLRRPITSYSFVEASEQTTLDVGDEPCGIIVPLTEIIIKFLAAAYWPAKVFCIALEFLLNFVALNGGMLGLGIIWNIFRCKLVIPLNRQAPDFRTIIGMIDGRTELKLGTPEVAGGGGDMRQLHVHDTVVFGEAADLESGECTLAALLVQQRDPIPEVTVMAAKIAYENPAYIENVVNNVWKFNFVGFYNGWNSFLNQDTTQAFVMTDRAKDASAVVLAFRGTEPFNTRDWSTDVELSWLGLGAMGHVHVGFLKALGLQEVAEDNAERAFPRKAPKGNKSLAYYQLREVVRQQLDKHPAARLVVTGHSLGGALAAIFPALLALHEEKGLLGRLGAVLTYGQPRVGDGTFVGFLTAATKAARYDRVVYRYDFVPRVPFTAPVARYSHGGTCVYYDGWYDGKELAGDEPDPNYFDPRYVLSKYGNAVGDLLKAAFLWASAGSDYREGICSLAYRCGGLIFPGFASHSPRDYVDAVRLGRITPKQI
;
A
#
# COMPACT_ATOMS: atom_id res chain seq x y z
N MET A 1 48.89 24.92 28.43
CA MET A 1 49.42 23.63 27.92
C MET A 1 48.36 22.56 28.11
N VAL A 2 47.56 22.32 27.08
CA VAL A 2 46.63 21.18 27.00
C VAL A 2 47.04 20.45 25.72
N ALA A 3 47.51 19.22 25.88
CA ALA A 3 47.99 18.40 24.78
C ALA A 3 46.82 17.70 24.09
N VAL A 4 46.74 17.90 22.78
CA VAL A 4 45.85 17.24 21.84
C VAL A 4 46.38 15.83 21.55
N ALA A 5 45.52 14.81 21.63
CA ALA A 5 45.78 13.51 21.02
C ALA A 5 44.62 13.19 20.07
N GLY A 6 44.91 13.20 18.78
CA GLY A 6 43.97 12.87 17.71
C GLY A 6 43.75 11.36 17.61
N ALA A 7 42.50 10.97 17.34
CA ALA A 7 42.16 9.64 16.87
C ALA A 7 41.51 9.79 15.48
N ALA A 8 42.29 9.46 14.46
CA ALA A 8 41.80 9.27 13.10
C ALA A 8 40.95 7.99 13.05
N GLY A 9 39.64 8.16 12.90
CA GLY A 9 38.69 7.08 12.62
C GLY A 9 38.48 6.95 11.12
N THR A 10 39.00 5.88 10.54
CA THR A 10 38.92 5.50 9.13
C THR A 10 37.48 5.46 8.60
N CYS A 11 37.26 6.02 7.40
CA CYS A 11 36.05 5.86 6.60
C CYS A 11 35.76 4.36 6.33
N GLY A 12 34.90 3.76 7.15
CA GLY A 12 34.40 2.41 6.94
C GLY A 12 33.30 2.42 5.89
N GLY A 13 33.44 1.59 4.83
CA GLY A 13 32.32 1.24 3.96
C GLY A 13 31.17 0.60 4.75
N PRO A 14 29.99 0.36 4.12
CA PRO A 14 28.83 -0.20 4.80
C PRO A 14 29.23 -1.49 5.53
N PRO A 15 28.76 -1.68 6.78
CA PRO A 15 29.20 -2.80 7.60
C PRO A 15 28.88 -4.11 6.87
N LYS A 16 29.91 -4.94 6.67
CA LYS A 16 29.72 -6.36 6.36
C LYS A 16 29.17 -7.04 7.62
N ALA A 17 27.89 -6.86 7.88
CA ALA A 17 27.19 -7.63 8.89
C ALA A 17 27.15 -9.09 8.41
N LYS A 18 27.81 -9.99 9.15
CA LYS A 18 27.46 -11.42 9.09
C LYS A 18 25.95 -11.50 9.33
N MET A 19 25.21 -12.08 8.39
CA MET A 19 23.78 -12.37 8.59
C MET A 19 23.66 -13.35 9.75
N ALA A 20 23.33 -12.86 10.95
CA ALA A 20 22.82 -13.72 12.01
C ALA A 20 21.42 -14.18 11.55
N GLY A 21 21.23 -15.47 11.31
CA GLY A 21 19.90 -16.08 11.26
C GLY A 21 19.34 -16.15 12.68
N GLY A 22 18.05 -15.96 12.94
CA GLY A 22 16.90 -15.71 12.09
C GLY A 22 15.69 -15.76 13.00
N GLU A 23 15.53 -14.69 13.80
CA GLU A 23 14.43 -14.55 14.74
C GLU A 23 13.09 -14.68 14.00
N LYS A 24 12.15 -15.39 14.59
CA LYS A 24 10.81 -15.51 14.05
C LYS A 24 9.80 -15.67 15.16
N LEU A 25 8.58 -15.20 14.88
CA LEU A 25 7.39 -15.52 15.63
C LEU A 25 6.28 -15.79 14.62
N ILE A 26 5.83 -17.04 14.54
CA ILE A 26 4.78 -17.47 13.61
C ILE A 26 3.61 -18.00 14.42
N ILE A 27 2.46 -17.34 14.28
CA ILE A 27 1.21 -17.76 14.90
C ILE A 27 0.39 -18.52 13.85
N ARG A 28 0.28 -19.83 14.00
CA ARG A 28 -0.53 -20.71 13.12
C ARG A 28 -2.01 -20.54 13.44
N SER A 29 -2.59 -19.42 13.00
CA SER A 29 -3.98 -19.01 13.27
C SER A 29 -5.01 -20.08 12.83
N ASP A 30 -4.68 -20.88 11.82
CA ASP A 30 -5.45 -22.03 11.34
C ASP A 30 -5.56 -23.16 12.36
N LYS A 31 -4.57 -23.30 13.26
CA LYS A 31 -4.52 -24.32 14.31
C LYS A 31 -5.08 -23.85 15.65
N VAL A 32 -5.30 -22.54 15.82
CA VAL A 32 -5.85 -21.97 17.07
C VAL A 32 -7.28 -22.46 17.27
N ARG A 33 -7.64 -22.92 18.47
CA ARG A 33 -9.01 -23.33 18.81
C ARG A 33 -9.67 -22.30 19.73
N LEU A 34 -11.00 -22.34 19.86
CA LEU A 34 -11.73 -21.45 20.77
C LEU A 34 -11.27 -21.59 22.23
N ILE A 35 -10.96 -22.83 22.66
CA ILE A 35 -10.41 -23.08 24.00
C ILE A 35 -9.05 -22.42 24.21
N ASP A 36 -8.25 -22.32 23.15
CA ASP A 36 -6.94 -21.68 23.22
C ASP A 36 -7.08 -20.15 23.36
N ILE A 37 -8.05 -19.55 22.67
CA ILE A 37 -8.41 -18.11 22.85
C ILE A 37 -8.89 -17.84 24.27
N LEU A 38 -9.78 -18.68 24.80
CA LEU A 38 -10.24 -18.57 26.19
C LEU A 38 -9.09 -18.73 27.18
N SER A 39 -8.16 -19.65 26.92
CA SER A 39 -6.94 -19.82 27.71
C SER A 39 -6.08 -18.55 27.69
N MET A 40 -5.89 -17.90 26.53
CA MET A 40 -5.14 -16.64 26.45
C MET A 40 -5.79 -15.53 27.27
N LEU A 41 -7.12 -15.40 27.22
CA LEU A 41 -7.87 -14.38 27.95
C LEU A 41 -7.91 -14.62 29.47
N LEU A 42 -8.12 -15.87 29.90
CA LEU A 42 -8.35 -16.21 31.30
C LEU A 42 -7.06 -16.57 32.04
N LEU A 43 -6.20 -17.40 31.43
CA LEU A 43 -5.00 -17.93 32.07
C LEU A 43 -3.77 -17.06 31.83
N ARG A 44 -3.83 -16.12 30.88
CA ARG A 44 -2.77 -15.14 30.60
C ARG A 44 -1.37 -15.75 30.44
N ARG A 45 -1.30 -16.97 29.89
CA ARG A 45 -0.04 -17.69 29.67
C ARG A 45 0.82 -16.96 28.62
N PRO A 46 2.16 -17.13 28.66
CA PRO A 46 3.05 -16.62 27.62
C PRO A 46 2.65 -17.14 26.24
N ILE A 47 2.78 -16.32 25.20
CA ILE A 47 2.38 -16.71 23.83
C ILE A 47 3.15 -17.93 23.33
N THR A 48 4.43 -18.02 23.68
CA THR A 48 5.34 -19.11 23.29
C THR A 48 5.01 -20.44 23.95
N SER A 49 4.17 -20.45 24.98
CA SER A 49 3.70 -21.69 25.64
C SER A 49 2.66 -22.47 24.83
N TYR A 50 2.09 -21.85 23.78
CA TYR A 50 1.04 -22.46 22.98
C TYR A 50 1.59 -23.23 21.78
N SER A 51 1.07 -24.43 21.53
CA SER A 51 1.54 -25.33 20.46
C SER A 51 1.31 -24.83 19.03
N PHE A 52 0.51 -23.77 18.85
CA PHE A 52 0.28 -23.14 17.54
C PHE A 52 1.24 -21.96 17.29
N VAL A 53 2.13 -21.65 18.23
CA VAL A 53 3.16 -20.62 18.09
C VAL A 53 4.50 -21.29 17.81
N GLU A 54 5.13 -20.90 16.71
CA GLU A 54 6.50 -21.30 16.37
C GLU A 54 7.38 -20.07 16.53
N ALA A 55 8.26 -20.08 17.54
CA ALA A 55 9.19 -18.99 17.83
C ALA A 55 10.63 -19.52 17.82
N SER A 56 11.59 -18.66 17.43
CA SER A 56 13.01 -19.02 17.57
C SER A 56 13.43 -19.09 19.06
N GLU A 57 14.55 -19.74 19.37
CA GLU A 57 15.06 -19.80 20.75
C GLU A 57 15.30 -18.39 21.32
N GLN A 58 15.96 -17.51 20.56
CA GLN A 58 16.22 -16.13 20.95
C GLN A 58 14.91 -15.37 21.17
N THR A 59 13.96 -15.47 20.24
CA THR A 59 12.63 -14.86 20.39
C THR A 59 11.89 -15.36 21.64
N THR A 60 12.03 -16.64 21.98
CA THR A 60 11.40 -17.22 23.17
C THR A 60 11.99 -16.63 24.45
N LEU A 61 13.30 -16.41 24.48
CA LEU A 61 13.98 -15.74 25.59
C LEU A 61 13.58 -14.26 25.69
N ASP A 62 13.50 -13.55 24.57
CA ASP A 62 13.20 -12.11 24.55
C ASP A 62 11.74 -11.80 24.91
N VAL A 63 10.80 -12.65 24.49
CA VAL A 63 9.40 -12.55 24.91
C VAL A 63 9.22 -12.98 26.37
N GLY A 64 10.02 -13.93 26.83
CA GLY A 64 10.02 -14.43 28.20
C GLY A 64 8.65 -14.94 28.66
N ASP A 65 8.35 -14.71 29.93
CA ASP A 65 7.08 -15.08 30.57
C ASP A 65 5.99 -14.00 30.46
N GLU A 66 6.17 -12.98 29.61
CA GLU A 66 5.18 -11.92 29.49
C GLU A 66 3.83 -12.46 28.97
N PRO A 67 2.72 -12.15 29.66
CA PRO A 67 1.40 -12.52 29.19
C PRO A 67 1.10 -12.00 27.78
N CYS A 68 0.38 -12.79 27.00
CA CYS A 68 0.00 -12.54 25.60
C CYS A 68 -0.76 -11.20 25.32
N GLY A 69 -1.05 -10.39 26.34
CA GLY A 69 -1.89 -9.20 26.24
C GLY A 69 -3.31 -9.52 25.74
N ILE A 70 -4.18 -8.52 25.66
CA ILE A 70 -5.53 -8.71 25.10
C ILE A 70 -5.54 -8.70 23.57
N ILE A 71 -4.48 -8.17 22.95
CA ILE A 71 -4.41 -7.89 21.52
C ILE A 71 -4.29 -9.18 20.69
N VAL A 72 -3.48 -10.14 21.13
CA VAL A 72 -3.32 -11.42 20.43
C VAL A 72 -4.64 -12.22 20.41
N PRO A 73 -5.33 -12.50 21.54
CA PRO A 73 -6.61 -13.21 21.48
C PRO A 73 -7.68 -12.43 20.71
N LEU A 74 -7.70 -11.09 20.78
CA LEU A 74 -8.60 -10.27 19.96
C LEU A 74 -8.32 -10.45 18.46
N THR A 75 -7.04 -10.46 18.08
CA THR A 75 -6.60 -10.70 16.70
C THR A 75 -7.05 -12.07 16.21
N GLU A 76 -6.89 -13.12 17.02
CA GLU A 76 -7.35 -14.47 16.68
C GLU A 76 -8.88 -14.56 16.53
N ILE A 77 -9.64 -13.83 17.35
CA ILE A 77 -11.11 -13.72 17.19
C ILE A 77 -11.45 -13.08 15.84
N ILE A 78 -10.78 -11.98 15.48
CA ILE A 78 -10.98 -11.29 14.21
C ILE A 78 -10.65 -12.22 13.04
N ILE A 79 -9.50 -12.90 13.07
CA ILE A 79 -9.09 -13.83 12.01
C ILE A 79 -10.12 -14.97 11.85
N LYS A 80 -10.63 -15.52 12.94
CA LYS A 80 -11.67 -16.57 12.89
C LYS A 80 -12.99 -16.06 12.30
N PHE A 81 -13.40 -14.85 12.67
CA PHE A 81 -14.58 -14.21 12.11
C PHE A 81 -14.41 -13.98 10.59
N LEU A 82 -13.28 -13.40 10.18
CA LEU A 82 -12.97 -13.14 8.77
C LEU A 82 -12.92 -14.43 7.94
N ALA A 83 -12.33 -15.50 8.48
CA ALA A 83 -12.28 -16.81 7.84
C ALA A 83 -13.67 -17.41 7.65
N ALA A 84 -14.55 -17.31 8.67
CA ALA A 84 -15.93 -17.79 8.59
C ALA A 84 -16.77 -16.98 7.59
N ALA A 85 -16.53 -15.67 7.48
CA ALA A 85 -17.23 -14.79 6.55
C ALA A 85 -16.76 -14.92 5.08
N TYR A 86 -15.61 -15.56 4.82
CA TYR A 86 -14.96 -15.57 3.50
C TYR A 86 -15.84 -16.08 2.37
N TRP A 87 -16.32 -17.33 2.48
CA TRP A 87 -17.12 -17.94 1.41
C TRP A 87 -18.42 -17.18 1.15
N PRO A 88 -19.22 -16.82 2.19
CA PRO A 88 -20.38 -15.97 2.02
C PRO A 88 -20.08 -14.63 1.34
N ALA A 89 -19.05 -13.91 1.81
CA ALA A 89 -18.65 -12.61 1.27
C ALA A 89 -18.19 -12.71 -0.19
N LYS A 90 -17.43 -13.75 -0.53
CA LYS A 90 -16.95 -14.01 -1.90
C LYS A 90 -18.10 -14.28 -2.87
N VAL A 91 -19.05 -15.15 -2.49
CA VAL A 91 -20.22 -15.45 -3.33
C VAL A 91 -21.08 -14.20 -3.51
N PHE A 92 -21.30 -13.45 -2.44
CA PHE A 92 -22.02 -12.17 -2.50
C PHE A 92 -21.33 -11.17 -3.43
N CYS A 93 -20.01 -11.03 -3.33
CA CYS A 93 -19.21 -10.14 -4.19
C CYS A 93 -19.37 -10.51 -5.68
N ILE A 94 -19.21 -11.79 -6.03
CA ILE A 94 -19.34 -12.26 -7.41
C ILE A 94 -20.75 -11.96 -7.96
N ALA A 95 -21.79 -12.24 -7.17
CA ALA A 95 -23.17 -11.98 -7.55
C ALA A 95 -23.46 -10.47 -7.70
N LEU A 96 -22.95 -9.67 -6.77
CA LEU A 96 -23.10 -8.21 -6.79
C LEU A 96 -22.39 -7.61 -8.01
N GLU A 97 -21.15 -8.00 -8.28
CA GLU A 97 -20.42 -7.53 -9.46
C GLU A 97 -21.11 -7.92 -10.76
N PHE A 98 -21.63 -9.15 -10.87
CA PHE A 98 -22.41 -9.57 -12.01
C PHE A 98 -23.64 -8.67 -12.21
N LEU A 99 -24.41 -8.45 -11.14
CA LEU A 99 -25.60 -7.60 -11.17
C LEU A 99 -25.28 -6.16 -11.56
N LEU A 100 -24.25 -5.57 -10.94
CA LEU A 100 -23.83 -4.20 -11.20
C LEU A 100 -23.33 -4.02 -12.63
N ASN A 101 -22.50 -4.95 -13.14
CA ASN A 101 -22.04 -4.91 -14.53
C ASN A 101 -23.20 -5.14 -15.50
N PHE A 102 -24.13 -6.04 -15.19
CA PHE A 102 -25.30 -6.30 -16.04
C PHE A 102 -26.15 -5.04 -16.19
N VAL A 103 -26.39 -4.32 -15.09
CA VAL A 103 -27.11 -3.04 -15.13
C VAL A 103 -26.29 -1.98 -15.88
N ALA A 104 -24.99 -1.87 -15.62
CA ALA A 104 -24.13 -0.86 -16.23
C ALA A 104 -24.02 -1.01 -17.76
N LEU A 105 -23.85 -2.23 -18.26
CA LEU A 105 -23.69 -2.51 -19.69
C LEU A 105 -25.02 -2.45 -20.47
N ASN A 106 -26.17 -2.40 -19.77
CA ASN A 106 -27.49 -2.38 -20.39
C ASN A 106 -28.30 -1.10 -20.11
N GLY A 107 -27.63 0.05 -19.98
CA GLY A 107 -28.30 1.35 -19.93
C GLY A 107 -28.80 1.78 -18.54
N GLY A 108 -28.26 1.20 -17.47
CA GLY A 108 -28.41 1.71 -16.10
C GLY A 108 -29.69 1.28 -15.36
N MET A 109 -29.86 1.82 -14.14
CA MET A 109 -30.79 1.29 -13.11
C MET A 109 -32.28 1.55 -13.37
N LEU A 110 -32.67 2.32 -14.39
CA LEU A 110 -34.09 2.60 -14.65
C LEU A 110 -34.83 1.46 -15.37
N GLY A 111 -34.17 0.33 -15.64
CA GLY A 111 -34.77 -0.89 -16.23
C GLY A 111 -35.17 -0.76 -17.71
N LEU A 112 -35.45 0.45 -18.18
CA LEU A 112 -35.80 0.77 -19.56
C LEU A 112 -34.71 0.34 -20.55
N GLY A 113 -33.44 0.52 -20.20
CA GLY A 113 -32.32 0.11 -21.06
C GLY A 113 -32.25 -1.41 -21.26
N ILE A 114 -32.48 -2.19 -20.20
CA ILE A 114 -32.49 -3.66 -20.26
C ILE A 114 -33.66 -4.14 -21.12
N ILE A 115 -34.86 -3.63 -20.86
CA ILE A 115 -36.07 -3.98 -21.62
C ILE A 115 -35.87 -3.64 -23.11
N TRP A 116 -35.33 -2.46 -23.39
CA TRP A 116 -35.06 -2.01 -24.75
C TRP A 116 -33.98 -2.82 -25.46
N ASN A 117 -32.92 -3.22 -24.75
CA ASN A 117 -31.88 -4.10 -25.29
C ASN A 117 -32.38 -5.52 -25.54
N ILE A 118 -33.34 -6.02 -24.75
CA ILE A 118 -34.05 -7.28 -25.04
C ILE A 118 -34.82 -7.14 -26.36
N PHE A 119 -35.64 -6.09 -26.51
CA PHE A 119 -36.38 -5.86 -27.76
C PHE A 119 -35.46 -5.70 -28.98
N ARG A 120 -34.28 -5.10 -28.82
CA ARG A 120 -33.28 -4.93 -29.89
C ARG A 120 -32.37 -6.13 -30.10
N CYS A 121 -32.49 -7.20 -29.30
CA CYS A 121 -31.54 -8.33 -29.28
C CYS A 121 -30.08 -7.90 -29.08
N LYS A 122 -29.85 -6.83 -28.29
CA LYS A 122 -28.53 -6.26 -27.96
C LYS A 122 -28.21 -6.38 -26.46
N LEU A 123 -28.87 -7.29 -25.75
CA LEU A 123 -28.63 -7.50 -24.33
C LEU A 123 -27.22 -8.03 -24.09
N VAL A 124 -26.45 -7.34 -23.25
CA VAL A 124 -25.09 -7.74 -22.89
C VAL A 124 -25.13 -8.50 -21.57
N ILE A 125 -24.64 -9.74 -21.54
CA ILE A 125 -24.53 -10.53 -20.30
C ILE A 125 -23.04 -10.59 -19.91
N PRO A 126 -22.64 -10.03 -18.75
CA PRO A 126 -21.23 -9.90 -18.34
C PRO A 126 -20.67 -11.22 -17.80
N LEU A 127 -20.64 -12.27 -18.63
CA LEU A 127 -20.03 -13.56 -18.27
C LEU A 127 -18.51 -13.51 -18.34
N ASN A 128 -17.95 -12.67 -19.21
CA ASN A 128 -16.51 -12.50 -19.33
C ASN A 128 -15.99 -11.42 -18.35
N ARG A 129 -15.51 -11.85 -17.18
CA ARG A 129 -14.90 -10.96 -16.17
C ARG A 129 -13.55 -10.35 -16.60
N GLN A 130 -12.96 -10.84 -17.69
CA GLN A 130 -11.69 -10.35 -18.24
C GLN A 130 -11.91 -9.32 -19.37
N ALA A 131 -13.16 -8.92 -19.62
CA ALA A 131 -13.46 -7.92 -20.63
C ALA A 131 -13.06 -6.50 -20.14
N PRO A 132 -12.60 -5.62 -21.05
CA PRO A 132 -12.16 -4.27 -20.68
C PRO A 132 -13.28 -3.36 -20.17
N ASP A 133 -14.54 -3.73 -20.38
CA ASP A 133 -15.74 -3.03 -19.91
C ASP A 133 -16.31 -3.62 -18.61
N PHE A 134 -15.79 -4.76 -18.15
CA PHE A 134 -16.10 -5.33 -16.84
C PHE A 134 -15.36 -4.55 -15.75
N ARG A 135 -16.08 -4.15 -14.71
CA ARG A 135 -15.53 -3.42 -13.56
C ARG A 135 -15.72 -4.18 -12.26
N THR A 136 -14.72 -4.15 -11.40
CA THR A 136 -14.85 -4.61 -10.02
C THR A 136 -15.71 -3.66 -9.19
N ILE A 137 -16.02 -4.04 -7.95
CA ILE A 137 -16.70 -3.14 -7.00
C ILE A 137 -15.95 -1.81 -6.84
N ILE A 138 -14.61 -1.80 -6.88
CA ILE A 138 -13.82 -0.57 -6.77
C ILE A 138 -14.11 0.37 -7.94
N GLY A 139 -14.05 -0.12 -9.18
CA GLY A 139 -14.42 0.65 -10.38
C GLY A 139 -15.91 1.03 -10.46
N MET A 140 -16.78 0.38 -9.69
CA MET A 140 -18.20 0.76 -9.54
C MET A 140 -18.42 1.85 -8.47
N ILE A 141 -17.60 1.85 -7.40
CA ILE A 141 -17.60 2.91 -6.38
C ILE A 141 -17.00 4.19 -6.95
N ASP A 142 -15.90 4.09 -7.70
CA ASP A 142 -15.29 5.22 -8.39
C ASP A 142 -14.90 4.88 -9.83
N GLY A 143 -15.82 5.20 -10.75
CA GLY A 143 -15.64 4.98 -12.17
C GLY A 143 -14.78 6.02 -12.89
N ARG A 144 -14.21 7.01 -12.20
CA ARG A 144 -13.34 8.03 -12.84
C ARG A 144 -12.04 7.38 -13.29
N THR A 145 -11.59 7.70 -14.50
CA THR A 145 -10.33 7.16 -15.05
C THR A 145 -9.37 8.25 -15.46
N GLU A 146 -9.85 9.45 -15.72
CA GLU A 146 -9.11 10.58 -16.25
C GLU A 146 -8.12 11.11 -15.22
N LEU A 147 -6.90 11.48 -15.63
CA LEU A 147 -5.95 12.19 -14.79
C LEU A 147 -6.30 13.69 -14.75
N LYS A 148 -6.32 14.29 -13.55
CA LYS A 148 -6.45 15.75 -13.39
C LYS A 148 -5.08 16.39 -13.19
N LEU A 149 -4.32 16.48 -14.28
CA LEU A 149 -3.09 17.26 -14.32
C LEU A 149 -3.48 18.75 -14.30
N GLY A 150 -2.91 19.55 -13.38
CA GLY A 150 -3.34 20.93 -13.14
C GLY A 150 -3.46 21.78 -14.41
N THR A 151 -4.45 22.66 -14.47
CA THR A 151 -4.68 23.57 -15.61
C THR A 151 -3.59 24.64 -15.72
N PRO A 152 -3.17 25.02 -16.95
CA PRO A 152 -2.14 26.01 -17.18
C PRO A 152 -2.71 27.41 -16.97
N GLU A 153 -2.43 28.03 -15.83
CA GLU A 153 -2.43 29.50 -15.76
C GLU A 153 -0.99 29.96 -15.54
N VAL A 154 -0.49 30.69 -16.54
CA VAL A 154 0.83 31.33 -16.66
C VAL A 154 2.00 30.39 -17.05
N ALA A 155 1.91 29.76 -18.22
CA ALA A 155 3.08 29.25 -18.94
C ALA A 155 3.50 30.24 -20.04
N GLY A 156 4.46 31.11 -19.72
CA GLY A 156 5.41 31.57 -20.72
C GLY A 156 6.43 30.46 -20.93
N GLY A 157 6.26 29.65 -21.96
CA GLY A 157 7.21 28.61 -22.36
C GLY A 157 6.55 27.24 -22.53
N GLY A 158 6.37 26.82 -23.79
CA GLY A 158 5.82 25.52 -24.13
C GLY A 158 6.72 24.37 -23.66
N GLY A 159 6.32 23.73 -22.57
CA GLY A 159 6.80 22.41 -22.14
C GLY A 159 5.69 21.38 -22.29
N ASP A 160 6.03 20.20 -22.83
CA ASP A 160 5.10 19.08 -23.00
C ASP A 160 4.68 18.53 -21.62
N MET A 161 3.46 18.83 -21.18
CA MET A 161 2.86 18.42 -19.88
C MET A 161 2.77 16.89 -19.66
N ARG A 162 3.20 16.08 -20.64
CA ARG A 162 3.27 14.61 -20.54
C ARG A 162 4.45 14.09 -19.72
N GLN A 163 5.35 14.96 -19.25
CA GLN A 163 6.48 14.54 -18.43
C GLN A 163 6.04 14.36 -16.98
N LEU A 164 6.16 13.12 -16.47
CA LEU A 164 6.00 12.86 -15.05
C LEU A 164 7.21 13.48 -14.33
N HIS A 165 7.05 14.66 -13.73
CA HIS A 165 8.13 15.33 -13.01
C HIS A 165 8.39 14.63 -11.67
N VAL A 166 9.38 13.75 -11.66
CA VAL A 166 10.00 13.23 -10.43
C VAL A 166 11.13 14.17 -10.09
N HIS A 167 10.85 15.23 -9.33
CA HIS A 167 11.88 16.16 -8.90
C HIS A 167 12.92 15.49 -8.00
N ASP A 168 14.17 15.93 -8.12
CA ASP A 168 15.24 15.56 -7.21
C ASP A 168 14.88 16.00 -5.78
N THR A 169 14.65 15.03 -4.90
CA THR A 169 14.37 15.32 -3.48
C THR A 169 15.69 15.62 -2.77
N VAL A 170 15.84 16.88 -2.35
CA VAL A 170 16.70 17.45 -1.29
C VAL A 170 18.13 16.89 -1.19
N VAL A 171 19.10 17.65 -1.72
CA VAL A 171 20.50 17.58 -1.29
C VAL A 171 20.60 18.22 0.10
N PHE A 172 20.64 17.42 1.16
CA PHE A 172 21.14 17.89 2.46
C PHE A 172 22.67 17.99 2.35
N GLY A 173 23.17 19.19 2.05
CA GLY A 173 24.58 19.54 2.19
C GLY A 173 24.89 19.93 3.64
N GLU A 174 25.97 19.38 4.19
CA GLU A 174 26.55 19.84 5.46
C GLU A 174 26.93 21.32 5.38
N ALA A 175 26.63 22.06 6.44
CA ALA A 175 26.93 23.47 6.56
C ALA A 175 28.44 23.70 6.60
N ALA A 176 28.95 24.51 5.66
CA ALA A 176 30.24 25.17 5.78
C ALA A 176 30.12 26.61 5.28
N ASP A 177 30.38 27.53 6.22
CA ASP A 177 30.92 28.89 6.09
C ASP A 177 30.15 29.93 5.25
N LEU A 178 29.32 30.70 5.95
CA LEU A 178 28.66 31.94 5.54
C LEU A 178 29.57 33.14 5.83
N GLU A 179 30.40 33.56 4.87
CA GLU A 179 30.91 34.94 4.77
C GLU A 179 31.14 35.35 3.31
N SER A 180 30.04 35.53 2.55
CA SER A 180 30.01 36.49 1.44
C SER A 180 28.55 36.75 1.07
N GLY A 181 28.11 37.99 1.30
CA GLY A 181 26.75 38.42 1.00
C GLY A 181 26.49 38.40 -0.50
N GLU A 182 25.72 37.40 -0.95
CA GLU A 182 24.95 37.44 -2.19
C GLU A 182 23.65 36.65 -1.96
N CYS A 183 22.53 37.29 -2.28
CA CYS A 183 21.19 36.73 -2.23
C CYS A 183 21.12 35.53 -3.20
N THR A 184 21.34 34.32 -2.69
CA THR A 184 21.41 33.10 -3.50
C THR A 184 20.24 32.19 -3.18
N LEU A 185 19.26 32.20 -4.10
CA LEU A 185 18.53 31.01 -4.56
C LEU A 185 17.78 30.14 -3.53
N ALA A 186 17.60 30.57 -2.28
CA ALA A 186 16.70 29.92 -1.31
C ALA A 186 15.21 30.22 -1.58
N ALA A 187 14.92 30.94 -2.68
CA ALA A 187 13.58 31.39 -3.07
C ALA A 187 13.18 30.96 -4.50
N LEU A 188 13.79 29.90 -5.06
CA LEU A 188 13.33 29.33 -6.32
C LEU A 188 12.71 27.94 -6.14
N LEU A 189 11.38 27.94 -6.33
CA LEU A 189 10.51 26.82 -6.72
C LEU A 189 9.85 26.01 -5.58
N VAL A 190 9.12 26.73 -4.72
CA VAL A 190 7.81 26.24 -4.27
C VAL A 190 6.81 26.55 -5.39
N GLN A 191 6.14 25.51 -5.92
CA GLN A 191 5.05 25.48 -6.93
C GLN A 191 5.41 24.86 -8.31
N GLN A 192 5.57 23.54 -8.33
CA GLN A 192 4.98 22.71 -9.38
C GLN A 192 4.28 21.55 -8.67
N ARG A 193 2.94 21.52 -8.71
CA ARG A 193 2.17 20.39 -8.15
C ARG A 193 2.34 19.22 -9.11
N ASP A 194 3.28 18.34 -8.77
CA ASP A 194 3.69 17.22 -9.61
C ASP A 194 2.53 16.32 -10.01
N PRO A 195 2.52 15.78 -11.24
CA PRO A 195 1.57 14.77 -11.70
C PRO A 195 1.69 13.44 -10.92
N ILE A 196 2.71 13.25 -10.07
CA ILE A 196 3.02 11.97 -9.43
C ILE A 196 1.92 11.49 -8.50
N PRO A 197 1.48 12.25 -7.47
CA PRO A 197 0.45 11.76 -6.54
C PRO A 197 -0.87 11.40 -7.23
N GLU A 198 -1.24 12.15 -8.27
CA GLU A 198 -2.42 11.90 -9.10
C GLU A 198 -2.27 10.60 -9.91
N VAL A 199 -1.11 10.37 -10.54
CA VAL A 199 -0.83 9.15 -11.27
C VAL A 199 -0.74 7.95 -10.34
N THR A 200 -0.08 8.07 -9.19
CA THR A 200 0.08 6.96 -8.24
C THR A 200 -1.22 6.56 -7.58
N VAL A 201 -2.08 7.53 -7.18
CA VAL A 201 -3.38 7.19 -6.58
C VAL A 201 -4.32 6.54 -7.58
N MET A 202 -4.32 7.03 -8.83
CA MET A 202 -5.12 6.45 -9.89
C MET A 202 -4.61 5.08 -10.30
N ALA A 203 -3.28 4.87 -10.36
CA ALA A 203 -2.67 3.56 -10.59
C ALA A 203 -2.99 2.57 -9.48
N ALA A 204 -2.88 2.97 -8.21
CA ALA A 204 -3.24 2.16 -7.06
C ALA A 204 -4.74 1.78 -7.06
N LYS A 205 -5.63 2.68 -7.54
CA LYS A 205 -7.06 2.40 -7.70
C LYS A 205 -7.34 1.42 -8.84
N ILE A 206 -6.79 1.63 -10.04
CA ILE A 206 -7.08 0.74 -11.17
C ILE A 206 -6.38 -0.61 -11.05
N ALA A 207 -5.39 -0.76 -10.16
CA ALA A 207 -4.73 -2.04 -9.91
C ALA A 207 -5.70 -3.16 -9.49
N TYR A 208 -6.89 -2.81 -8.97
CA TYR A 208 -7.96 -3.77 -8.64
C TYR A 208 -8.67 -4.34 -9.87
N GLU A 209 -8.59 -3.67 -11.01
CA GLU A 209 -9.30 -4.04 -12.22
C GLU A 209 -8.58 -5.13 -13.02
N ASN A 210 -9.27 -5.70 -14.00
CA ASN A 210 -8.70 -6.76 -14.84
C ASN A 210 -7.65 -6.20 -15.83
N PRO A 211 -6.77 -7.06 -16.40
CA PRO A 211 -5.68 -6.60 -17.26
C PRO A 211 -6.14 -5.81 -18.49
N ALA A 212 -7.24 -6.20 -19.13
CA ALA A 212 -7.76 -5.52 -20.32
C ALA A 212 -8.31 -4.13 -19.99
N TYR A 213 -8.96 -3.97 -18.84
CA TYR A 213 -9.39 -2.67 -18.33
C TYR A 213 -8.19 -1.76 -18.08
N ILE A 214 -7.17 -2.25 -17.37
CA ILE A 214 -5.97 -1.49 -17.02
C ILE A 214 -5.24 -1.06 -18.30
N GLU A 215 -5.01 -1.99 -19.23
CA GLU A 215 -4.36 -1.70 -20.51
C GLU A 215 -5.11 -0.61 -21.28
N ASN A 216 -6.44 -0.70 -21.35
CA ASN A 216 -7.26 0.30 -22.01
C ASN A 216 -7.14 1.69 -21.34
N VAL A 217 -7.20 1.76 -20.00
CA VAL A 217 -7.04 3.04 -19.29
C VAL A 217 -5.64 3.63 -19.53
N VAL A 218 -4.58 2.83 -19.36
CA VAL A 218 -3.20 3.31 -19.50
C VAL A 218 -2.92 3.76 -20.94
N ASN A 219 -3.23 2.93 -21.94
CA ASN A 219 -2.91 3.24 -23.34
C ASN A 219 -3.86 4.26 -23.95
N ASN A 220 -5.16 4.17 -23.67
CA ASN A 220 -6.18 4.94 -24.39
C ASN A 220 -6.70 6.16 -23.64
N VAL A 221 -6.74 6.13 -22.31
CA VAL A 221 -7.17 7.28 -21.50
C VAL A 221 -5.97 8.14 -21.11
N TRP A 222 -4.95 7.55 -20.50
CA TRP A 222 -3.76 8.28 -20.03
C TRP A 222 -2.77 8.56 -21.16
N LYS A 223 -2.85 7.81 -22.26
CA LYS A 223 -1.88 7.84 -23.37
C LYS A 223 -0.46 7.51 -22.90
N PHE A 224 -0.35 6.72 -21.84
CA PHE A 224 0.89 6.15 -21.34
C PHE A 224 1.15 4.82 -22.05
N ASN A 225 2.28 4.18 -21.74
CA ASN A 225 2.62 2.88 -22.29
C ASN A 225 2.46 1.79 -21.24
N PHE A 226 1.47 0.92 -21.45
CA PHE A 226 1.29 -0.28 -20.64
C PHE A 226 2.42 -1.29 -20.92
N VAL A 227 3.12 -1.73 -19.87
CA VAL A 227 4.21 -2.71 -20.00
C VAL A 227 3.68 -4.12 -19.78
N GLY A 228 2.85 -4.32 -18.76
CA GLY A 228 2.25 -5.63 -18.50
C GLY A 228 1.55 -5.73 -17.15
N PHE A 229 0.74 -6.78 -17.03
CA PHE A 229 0.10 -7.22 -15.80
C PHE A 229 0.72 -8.54 -15.36
N TYR A 230 1.01 -8.66 -14.06
CA TYR A 230 1.78 -9.76 -13.50
C TYR A 230 1.04 -10.39 -12.33
N ASN A 231 0.99 -11.72 -12.34
CA ASN A 231 0.45 -12.54 -11.26
C ASN A 231 1.61 -13.27 -10.58
N GLY A 232 1.72 -13.10 -9.26
CA GLY A 232 2.73 -13.67 -8.41
C GLY A 232 2.22 -14.86 -7.61
N TRP A 233 2.93 -15.97 -7.75
CA TRP A 233 2.67 -17.23 -7.07
C TRP A 233 3.03 -17.16 -5.59
N ASN A 234 2.12 -17.63 -4.74
CA ASN A 234 2.34 -17.80 -3.30
C ASN A 234 2.39 -19.29 -2.96
N SER A 235 3.59 -19.79 -2.62
CA SER A 235 3.83 -21.20 -2.29
C SER A 235 3.07 -21.69 -1.06
N PHE A 236 2.77 -20.80 -0.12
CA PHE A 236 2.06 -21.13 1.12
C PHE A 236 0.55 -21.27 0.93
N LEU A 237 0.01 -20.67 -0.13
CA LEU A 237 -1.42 -20.73 -0.48
C LEU A 237 -1.71 -21.56 -1.72
N ASN A 238 -0.66 -22.01 -2.43
CA ASN A 238 -0.74 -22.80 -3.66
C ASN A 238 -1.62 -22.15 -4.75
N GLN A 239 -1.52 -20.83 -4.87
CA GLN A 239 -2.27 -20.03 -5.84
C GLN A 239 -1.54 -18.71 -6.14
N ASP A 240 -1.90 -18.06 -7.25
CA ASP A 240 -1.45 -16.70 -7.53
C ASP A 240 -2.26 -15.70 -6.70
N THR A 241 -1.62 -15.02 -5.75
CA THR A 241 -2.30 -14.07 -4.84
C THR A 241 -1.87 -12.63 -5.02
N THR A 242 -0.71 -12.40 -5.62
CA THR A 242 -0.16 -11.04 -5.74
C THR A 242 -0.31 -10.56 -7.15
N GLN A 243 -0.90 -9.39 -7.32
CA GLN A 243 -1.10 -8.79 -8.63
C GLN A 243 -0.46 -7.41 -8.67
N ALA A 244 0.18 -7.11 -9.78
CA ALA A 244 0.76 -5.81 -10.02
C ALA A 244 0.75 -5.54 -11.52
N PHE A 245 0.80 -4.27 -11.89
CA PHE A 245 1.06 -3.87 -13.27
C PHE A 245 2.20 -2.87 -13.33
N VAL A 246 2.86 -2.84 -14.48
CA VAL A 246 3.93 -1.89 -14.79
C VAL A 246 3.50 -1.05 -15.98
N MET A 247 3.79 0.25 -15.91
CA MET A 247 3.62 1.18 -17.02
C MET A 247 4.77 2.16 -17.08
N THR A 248 4.92 2.81 -18.23
CA THR A 248 5.83 3.94 -18.43
C THR A 248 5.04 5.14 -18.94
N ASP A 249 5.49 6.36 -18.61
CA ASP A 249 4.84 7.58 -19.09
C ASP A 249 4.90 7.71 -20.63
N ARG A 250 5.93 7.12 -21.26
CA ARG A 250 6.09 7.01 -22.72
C ARG A 250 6.63 5.64 -23.15
N ALA A 251 6.37 5.25 -24.40
CA ALA A 251 6.87 3.98 -24.97
C ALA A 251 8.37 3.99 -25.33
N LYS A 252 8.91 5.20 -25.59
CA LYS A 252 10.32 5.49 -25.87
C LYS A 252 10.74 6.66 -24.98
N ASP A 253 11.99 6.65 -24.52
CA ASP A 253 12.59 7.73 -23.71
C ASP A 253 11.68 8.18 -22.55
N ALA A 254 11.16 7.19 -21.81
CA ALA A 254 10.34 7.41 -20.62
C ALA A 254 11.11 8.16 -19.52
N SER A 255 10.39 8.98 -18.76
CA SER A 255 10.91 9.64 -17.55
C SER A 255 10.51 8.88 -16.29
N ALA A 256 9.50 8.00 -16.37
CA ALA A 256 9.06 7.22 -15.22
C ALA A 256 8.72 5.77 -15.60
N VAL A 257 9.10 4.85 -14.72
CA VAL A 257 8.59 3.47 -14.67
C VAL A 257 7.74 3.37 -13.41
N VAL A 258 6.43 3.17 -13.56
CA VAL A 258 5.49 3.06 -12.43
C VAL A 258 5.15 1.59 -12.21
N LEU A 259 5.42 1.10 -11.01
CA LEU A 259 5.02 -0.20 -10.50
C LEU A 259 3.87 -0.02 -9.51
N ALA A 260 2.69 -0.53 -9.85
CA ALA A 260 1.51 -0.46 -9.00
C ALA A 260 1.11 -1.86 -8.51
N PHE A 261 1.13 -2.05 -7.20
CA PHE A 261 0.63 -3.26 -6.55
C PHE A 261 -0.85 -3.12 -6.24
N ARG A 262 -1.59 -4.19 -6.55
CA ARG A 262 -2.98 -4.35 -6.16
C ARG A 262 -3.06 -4.68 -4.67
N GLY A 263 -4.05 -4.11 -3.98
CA GLY A 263 -4.41 -4.53 -2.62
C GLY A 263 -5.54 -5.56 -2.59
N THR A 264 -6.26 -5.62 -1.47
CA THR A 264 -7.27 -6.65 -1.23
C THR A 264 -8.66 -6.20 -1.67
N GLU A 265 -9.42 -7.04 -2.39
CA GLU A 265 -10.83 -6.74 -2.69
C GLU A 265 -11.64 -6.55 -1.40
N PRO A 266 -12.58 -5.58 -1.33
CA PRO A 266 -13.34 -5.30 -0.11
C PRO A 266 -14.05 -6.50 0.54
N PHE A 267 -14.39 -7.53 -0.25
CA PHE A 267 -15.07 -8.74 0.22
C PHE A 267 -14.17 -9.98 0.27
N ASN A 268 -12.87 -9.82 0.04
CA ASN A 268 -11.89 -10.87 0.21
C ASN A 268 -11.32 -10.82 1.64
N THR A 269 -12.13 -11.30 2.59
CA THR A 269 -11.81 -11.28 4.03
C THR A 269 -10.60 -12.15 4.39
N ARG A 270 -10.20 -13.09 3.53
CA ARG A 270 -9.00 -13.92 3.72
C ARG A 270 -7.73 -13.09 3.54
N ASP A 271 -7.71 -12.20 2.57
CA ASP A 271 -6.56 -11.34 2.35
C ASP A 271 -6.48 -10.25 3.44
N TRP A 272 -7.62 -9.76 3.98
CA TRP A 272 -7.64 -8.90 5.17
C TRP A 272 -7.11 -9.58 6.44
N SER A 273 -7.24 -10.91 6.54
CA SER A 273 -6.66 -11.65 7.66
C SER A 273 -5.13 -11.57 7.68
N THR A 274 -4.50 -11.34 6.51
CA THR A 274 -3.06 -11.12 6.40
C THR A 274 -2.66 -9.80 7.05
N ASP A 275 -3.45 -8.73 6.88
CA ASP A 275 -3.10 -7.40 7.39
C ASP A 275 -3.17 -7.29 8.92
N VAL A 276 -3.93 -8.18 9.56
CA VAL A 276 -4.10 -8.22 11.02
C VAL A 276 -3.20 -9.27 11.70
N GLU A 277 -2.59 -10.17 10.94
CA GLU A 277 -1.71 -11.20 11.50
C GLU A 277 -0.52 -10.55 12.24
N LEU A 278 -0.09 -11.15 13.36
CA LEU A 278 1.01 -10.62 14.17
C LEU A 278 2.34 -11.35 13.91
N SER A 279 2.35 -12.24 12.91
CA SER A 279 3.49 -13.09 12.60
C SER A 279 4.58 -12.31 11.84
N TRP A 280 5.83 -12.44 12.28
CA TRP A 280 6.98 -11.78 11.67
C TRP A 280 8.16 -12.72 11.47
N LEU A 281 9.02 -12.33 10.53
CA LEU A 281 10.28 -13.01 10.21
C LEU A 281 11.42 -12.00 10.18
N GLY A 282 12.52 -12.32 10.85
CA GLY A 282 13.77 -11.57 10.82
C GLY A 282 14.56 -11.87 9.54
N LEU A 283 14.90 -10.83 8.78
CA LEU A 283 15.69 -10.93 7.55
C LEU A 283 17.05 -10.24 7.70
N GLY A 284 17.79 -10.61 8.76
CA GLY A 284 19.12 -10.07 9.06
C GLY A 284 19.10 -8.55 9.22
N ALA A 285 19.88 -7.83 8.41
CA ALA A 285 19.98 -6.37 8.47
C ALA A 285 18.65 -5.63 8.19
N MET A 286 17.69 -6.28 7.54
CA MET A 286 16.37 -5.73 7.26
C MET A 286 15.44 -5.68 8.48
N GLY A 287 15.81 -6.33 9.60
CA GLY A 287 14.96 -6.40 10.80
C GLY A 287 13.78 -7.35 10.65
N HIS A 288 12.76 -7.15 11.48
CA HIS A 288 11.55 -7.98 11.50
C HIS A 288 10.48 -7.44 10.56
N VAL A 289 9.98 -8.30 9.69
CA VAL A 289 8.98 -7.94 8.67
C VAL A 289 7.79 -8.87 8.76
N HIS A 290 6.60 -8.33 8.52
CA HIS A 290 5.36 -9.08 8.54
C HIS A 290 5.39 -10.24 7.52
N VAL A 291 5.23 -11.48 8.03
CA VAL A 291 5.49 -12.68 7.23
C VAL A 291 4.49 -12.84 6.08
N GLY A 292 3.24 -12.42 6.29
CA GLY A 292 2.20 -12.49 5.26
C GLY A 292 2.54 -11.70 4.01
N PHE A 293 3.15 -10.53 4.18
CA PHE A 293 3.56 -9.68 3.06
C PHE A 293 4.81 -10.23 2.36
N LEU A 294 5.73 -10.84 3.11
CA LEU A 294 6.87 -11.55 2.52
C LEU A 294 6.39 -12.76 1.69
N LYS A 295 5.43 -13.54 2.18
CA LYS A 295 4.82 -14.67 1.44
C LYS A 295 4.20 -14.19 0.12
N ALA A 296 3.49 -13.07 0.15
CA ALA A 296 2.92 -12.44 -1.05
C ALA A 296 4.01 -12.04 -2.08
N LEU A 297 5.15 -11.54 -1.62
CA LEU A 297 6.27 -11.18 -2.50
C LEU A 297 7.10 -12.38 -3.02
N GLY A 298 6.88 -13.58 -2.49
CA GLY A 298 7.55 -14.80 -2.92
C GLY A 298 8.60 -15.32 -1.96
N LEU A 299 8.41 -15.15 -0.64
CA LEU A 299 9.17 -15.87 0.39
C LEU A 299 9.20 -17.38 0.08
N GLN A 300 10.37 -18.01 0.25
CA GLN A 300 10.55 -19.43 -0.09
C GLN A 300 10.28 -20.34 1.09
N GLU A 301 10.91 -20.02 2.22
CA GLU A 301 10.77 -20.78 3.44
C GLU A 301 10.82 -19.85 4.65
N VAL A 302 10.24 -20.31 5.75
CA VAL A 302 10.32 -19.64 7.05
C VAL A 302 11.41 -20.33 7.85
N ALA A 303 12.66 -20.18 7.39
CA ALA A 303 13.84 -20.81 7.98
C ALA A 303 14.53 -19.88 8.98
N GLU A 304 14.93 -20.45 10.12
CA GLU A 304 15.55 -19.74 11.25
C GLU A 304 17.05 -19.51 11.07
N ASP A 305 17.72 -20.30 10.23
CA ASP A 305 19.17 -20.35 10.18
C ASP A 305 19.78 -19.41 9.13
N ASN A 306 19.02 -18.98 8.12
CA ASN A 306 19.56 -18.16 7.03
C ASN A 306 18.51 -17.32 6.27
N ALA A 307 18.61 -15.99 6.39
CA ALA A 307 17.81 -15.04 5.63
C ALA A 307 17.98 -15.20 4.10
N GLU A 308 19.16 -15.61 3.61
CA GLU A 308 19.38 -15.91 2.19
C GLU A 308 18.62 -17.15 1.73
N ARG A 309 18.31 -18.10 2.60
CA ARG A 309 17.47 -19.23 2.24
C ARG A 309 15.99 -18.86 2.25
N ALA A 310 15.58 -18.05 3.22
CA ALA A 310 14.21 -17.56 3.33
C ALA A 310 13.82 -16.69 2.12
N PHE A 311 14.68 -15.75 1.72
CA PHE A 311 14.45 -14.84 0.59
C PHE A 311 15.74 -14.66 -0.26
N PRO A 312 16.11 -15.64 -1.10
CA PRO A 312 17.38 -15.65 -1.81
C PRO A 312 17.55 -14.49 -2.77
N ARG A 313 18.80 -14.02 -2.96
CA ARG A 313 19.09 -12.94 -3.91
C ARG A 313 18.73 -13.30 -5.35
N LYS A 314 19.06 -14.53 -5.76
CA LYS A 314 18.71 -15.07 -7.08
C LYS A 314 17.32 -15.70 -7.04
N ALA A 315 16.59 -15.57 -8.14
CA ALA A 315 15.31 -16.24 -8.29
C ALA A 315 15.50 -17.76 -8.08
N PRO A 316 14.70 -18.38 -7.20
CA PRO A 316 14.65 -19.83 -7.05
C PRO A 316 14.37 -20.52 -8.38
N LYS A 317 14.94 -21.70 -8.60
CA LYS A 317 14.66 -22.51 -9.78
C LYS A 317 13.25 -23.07 -9.70
N GLY A 318 12.39 -22.70 -10.64
CA GLY A 318 11.02 -23.25 -10.74
C GLY A 318 10.24 -22.64 -11.89
N ASN A 319 9.12 -23.27 -12.24
CA ASN A 319 8.23 -22.81 -13.31
C ASN A 319 7.18 -21.80 -12.84
N LYS A 320 7.22 -21.42 -11.55
CA LYS A 320 6.26 -20.50 -10.94
C LYS A 320 6.86 -19.10 -10.88
N SER A 321 6.07 -18.10 -11.26
CA SER A 321 6.49 -16.70 -11.24
C SER A 321 6.30 -16.10 -9.86
N LEU A 322 7.40 -15.75 -9.18
CA LEU A 322 7.36 -15.12 -7.87
C LEU A 322 7.34 -13.60 -8.03
N ALA A 323 6.42 -12.91 -7.34
CA ALA A 323 6.12 -11.50 -7.57
C ALA A 323 7.36 -10.61 -7.54
N TYR A 324 8.14 -10.64 -6.46
CA TYR A 324 9.32 -9.79 -6.32
C TYR A 324 10.34 -10.01 -7.45
N TYR A 325 10.68 -11.27 -7.73
CA TYR A 325 11.72 -11.59 -8.71
C TYR A 325 11.27 -11.20 -10.12
N GLN A 326 10.04 -11.52 -10.51
CA GLN A 326 9.52 -11.13 -11.82
C GLN A 326 9.49 -9.61 -11.98
N LEU A 327 8.95 -8.89 -10.99
CA LEU A 327 8.83 -7.44 -11.04
C LEU A 327 10.18 -6.74 -11.00
N ARG A 328 11.15 -7.26 -10.23
CA ARG A 328 12.53 -6.77 -10.23
C ARG A 328 13.16 -6.85 -11.62
N GLU A 329 13.01 -7.99 -12.31
CA GLU A 329 13.55 -8.16 -13.67
C GLU A 329 12.84 -7.24 -14.68
N VAL A 330 11.51 -7.14 -14.62
CA VAL A 330 10.72 -6.26 -15.50
C VAL A 330 11.13 -4.80 -15.30
N VAL A 331 11.20 -4.34 -14.06
CA VAL A 331 11.62 -2.96 -13.73
C VAL A 331 13.04 -2.70 -14.22
N ARG A 332 13.97 -3.64 -14.02
CA ARG A 332 15.34 -3.53 -14.54
C ARG A 332 15.34 -3.35 -16.06
N GLN A 333 14.62 -4.19 -16.78
CA GLN A 333 14.52 -4.10 -18.25
C GLN A 333 13.95 -2.75 -18.72
N GLN A 334 12.91 -2.23 -18.04
CA GLN A 334 12.36 -0.92 -18.40
C GLN A 334 13.30 0.23 -18.09
N LEU A 335 14.01 0.19 -16.96
CA LEU A 335 14.99 1.20 -16.60
C LEU A 335 16.19 1.17 -17.56
N ASP A 336 16.68 0.00 -17.96
CA ASP A 336 17.76 -0.15 -18.94
C ASP A 336 17.33 0.39 -20.32
N LYS A 337 16.09 0.13 -20.73
CA LYS A 337 15.50 0.64 -21.99
C LYS A 337 15.29 2.16 -21.98
N HIS A 338 15.09 2.75 -20.80
CA HIS A 338 14.80 4.17 -20.64
C HIS A 338 15.79 4.81 -19.65
N PRO A 339 17.03 5.16 -20.05
CA PRO A 339 18.08 5.58 -19.12
C PRO A 339 17.75 6.79 -18.23
N ALA A 340 16.88 7.69 -18.69
CA ALA A 340 16.41 8.86 -17.94
C ALA A 340 15.28 8.55 -16.95
N ALA A 341 14.69 7.36 -16.99
CA ALA A 341 13.53 7.05 -16.19
C ALA A 341 13.85 6.89 -14.70
N ARG A 342 12.91 7.28 -13.83
CA ARG A 342 12.95 6.94 -12.41
C ARG A 342 11.86 5.94 -12.05
N LEU A 343 12.14 5.08 -11.08
CA LEU A 343 11.20 4.11 -10.56
C LEU A 343 10.24 4.77 -9.58
N VAL A 344 8.95 4.59 -9.79
CA VAL A 344 7.88 4.98 -8.86
C VAL A 344 7.15 3.71 -8.43
N VAL A 345 7.03 3.49 -7.13
CA VAL A 345 6.33 2.32 -6.57
C VAL A 345 5.10 2.79 -5.81
N THR A 346 3.97 2.15 -6.03
CA THR A 346 2.71 2.54 -5.39
C THR A 346 1.78 1.36 -5.14
N GLY A 347 0.80 1.56 -4.26
CA GLY A 347 -0.26 0.61 -3.98
C GLY A 347 -1.20 1.12 -2.89
N HIS A 348 -2.40 0.54 -2.87
CA HIS A 348 -3.41 0.79 -1.84
C HIS A 348 -3.54 -0.44 -0.93
N SER A 349 -3.81 -0.25 0.37
CA SER A 349 -4.05 -1.35 1.32
C SER A 349 -2.85 -2.32 1.39
N LEU A 350 -3.08 -3.63 1.29
CA LEU A 350 -2.03 -4.66 1.09
C LEU A 350 -1.02 -4.24 0.00
N GLY A 351 -1.47 -3.67 -1.11
CA GLY A 351 -0.57 -3.21 -2.19
C GLY A 351 0.39 -2.11 -1.72
N GLY A 352 -0.03 -1.27 -0.77
CA GLY A 352 0.84 -0.30 -0.11
C GLY A 352 1.94 -0.97 0.72
N ALA A 353 1.62 -2.06 1.42
CA ALA A 353 2.61 -2.84 2.16
C ALA A 353 3.66 -3.44 1.21
N LEU A 354 3.22 -4.03 0.10
CA LEU A 354 4.12 -4.60 -0.91
C LEU A 354 4.99 -3.51 -1.56
N ALA A 355 4.41 -2.34 -1.83
CA ALA A 355 5.12 -1.18 -2.35
C ALA A 355 6.23 -0.68 -1.41
N ALA A 356 6.02 -0.74 -0.09
CA ALA A 356 7.02 -0.39 0.92
C ALA A 356 8.12 -1.46 1.07
N ILE A 357 7.77 -2.75 1.01
CA ILE A 357 8.75 -3.85 1.14
C ILE A 357 9.63 -3.95 -0.11
N PHE A 358 9.09 -3.68 -1.30
CA PHE A 358 9.81 -3.83 -2.57
C PHE A 358 11.20 -3.14 -2.59
N PRO A 359 11.34 -1.82 -2.29
CA PRO A 359 12.64 -1.16 -2.24
C PRO A 359 13.53 -1.70 -1.11
N ALA A 360 12.97 -2.13 0.02
CA ALA A 360 13.77 -2.77 1.06
C ALA A 360 14.33 -4.14 0.61
N LEU A 361 13.57 -4.94 -0.14
CA LEU A 361 14.10 -6.17 -0.76
C LEU A 361 15.15 -5.87 -1.84
N LEU A 362 14.99 -4.80 -2.62
CA LEU A 362 16.05 -4.34 -3.52
C LEU A 362 17.34 -4.02 -2.75
N ALA A 363 17.24 -3.39 -1.58
CA ALA A 363 18.39 -3.08 -0.73
C ALA A 363 19.01 -4.34 -0.12
N LEU A 364 18.17 -5.26 0.39
CA LEU A 364 18.60 -6.54 0.92
C LEU A 364 19.36 -7.36 -0.14
N HIS A 365 18.94 -7.28 -1.41
CA HIS A 365 19.55 -7.96 -2.54
C HIS A 365 20.63 -7.14 -3.26
N GLU A 366 21.04 -6.01 -2.66
CA GLU A 366 22.09 -5.12 -3.16
C GLU A 366 21.87 -4.64 -4.61
N GLU A 367 20.63 -4.40 -4.99
CA GLU A 367 20.23 -3.90 -6.32
C GLU A 367 20.46 -2.40 -6.46
N LYS A 368 21.71 -1.97 -6.27
CA LYS A 368 22.12 -0.56 -6.21
C LYS A 368 21.73 0.24 -7.45
N GLY A 369 21.75 -0.39 -8.63
CA GLY A 369 21.36 0.27 -9.90
C GLY A 369 19.87 0.62 -9.94
N LEU A 370 19.01 -0.25 -9.40
CA LEU A 370 17.57 -0.01 -9.32
C LEU A 370 17.25 1.01 -8.23
N LEU A 371 17.88 0.88 -7.06
CA LEU A 371 17.71 1.81 -5.95
C LEU A 371 18.22 3.23 -6.25
N GLY A 372 19.34 3.36 -6.96
CA GLY A 372 19.87 4.65 -7.38
C GLY A 372 18.94 5.41 -8.33
N ARG A 373 17.95 4.73 -8.89
CA ARG A 373 16.92 5.32 -9.75
C ARG A 373 15.53 5.31 -9.11
N LEU A 374 15.43 4.97 -7.83
CA LEU A 374 14.19 5.11 -7.09
C LEU A 374 13.83 6.60 -6.97
N GLY A 375 12.69 6.96 -7.51
CA GLY A 375 12.16 8.31 -7.50
C GLY A 375 11.22 8.53 -6.33
N ALA A 376 10.22 7.66 -6.20
CA ALA A 376 9.22 7.80 -5.17
C ALA A 376 8.55 6.47 -4.77
N VAL A 377 8.10 6.41 -3.53
CA VAL A 377 7.23 5.39 -2.97
C VAL A 377 6.02 6.12 -2.40
N LEU A 378 4.87 6.02 -3.05
CA LEU A 378 3.64 6.65 -2.58
C LEU A 378 2.60 5.58 -2.31
N THR A 379 2.17 5.47 -1.06
CA THR A 379 1.24 4.43 -0.63
C THR A 379 -0.03 5.03 -0.03
N TYR A 380 -1.13 4.29 -0.14
CA TYR A 380 -2.46 4.74 0.27
C TYR A 380 -3.07 3.70 1.21
N GLY A 381 -3.39 4.09 2.44
CA GLY A 381 -3.95 3.13 3.42
C GLY A 381 -2.99 1.97 3.73
N GLN A 382 -1.68 2.24 3.75
CA GLN A 382 -0.64 1.22 3.99
C GLN A 382 -0.66 0.75 5.46
N PRO A 383 -0.73 -0.57 5.73
CA PRO A 383 -0.59 -1.10 7.09
C PRO A 383 0.86 -1.01 7.60
N ARG A 384 1.09 -1.26 8.89
CA ARG A 384 2.46 -1.38 9.41
C ARG A 384 3.11 -2.65 8.85
N VAL A 385 4.38 -2.53 8.49
CA VAL A 385 5.06 -3.56 7.69
C VAL A 385 6.14 -4.32 8.46
N GLY A 386 6.87 -3.61 9.32
CA GLY A 386 7.99 -4.19 10.07
C GLY A 386 8.26 -3.41 11.34
N ASP A 387 9.28 -3.82 12.09
CA ASP A 387 9.69 -3.17 13.33
C ASP A 387 10.53 -1.89 13.11
N GLY A 388 10.99 -1.27 14.19
CA GLY A 388 11.83 -0.07 14.12
C GLY A 388 13.15 -0.30 13.36
N THR A 389 13.71 -1.50 13.40
CA THR A 389 14.91 -1.87 12.64
C THR A 389 14.61 -1.87 11.14
N PHE A 390 13.49 -2.46 10.73
CA PHE A 390 13.01 -2.39 9.36
C PHE A 390 12.77 -0.96 8.89
N VAL A 391 12.16 -0.11 9.75
CA VAL A 391 11.94 1.31 9.41
C VAL A 391 13.25 2.05 9.18
N GLY A 392 14.27 1.82 10.03
CA GLY A 392 15.61 2.38 9.82
C GLY A 392 16.26 1.90 8.53
N PHE A 393 16.15 0.60 8.24
CA PHE A 393 16.65 0.00 7.01
C PHE A 393 15.97 0.56 5.75
N LEU A 394 14.64 0.65 5.76
CA LEU A 394 13.84 1.20 4.67
C LEU A 394 14.15 2.69 4.44
N THR A 395 14.30 3.47 5.52
CA THR A 395 14.69 4.89 5.43
C THR A 395 16.05 5.05 4.73
N ALA A 396 17.01 4.18 5.01
CA ALA A 396 18.28 4.17 4.31
C ALA A 396 18.13 3.76 2.82
N ALA A 397 17.30 2.77 2.53
CA ALA A 397 17.02 2.30 1.17
C ALA A 397 16.31 3.36 0.30
N THR A 398 15.48 4.21 0.91
CA THR A 398 14.72 5.27 0.23
C THR A 398 15.33 6.66 0.42
N LYS A 399 16.58 6.78 0.89
CA LYS A 399 17.20 8.08 1.22
C LYS A 399 17.17 9.11 0.07
N ALA A 400 17.28 8.64 -1.17
CA ALA A 400 17.29 9.48 -2.38
C ALA A 400 15.90 9.57 -3.07
N ALA A 401 14.86 9.08 -2.40
CA ALA A 401 13.50 9.00 -2.92
C ALA A 401 12.51 9.61 -1.93
N ARG A 402 11.41 10.15 -2.46
CA ARG A 402 10.27 10.55 -1.63
C ARG A 402 9.51 9.31 -1.17
N TYR A 403 9.30 9.12 0.13
CA TYR A 403 8.47 8.05 0.66
C TYR A 403 7.34 8.63 1.52
N ASP A 404 6.15 8.69 0.92
CA ASP A 404 4.96 9.25 1.56
C ASP A 404 3.90 8.17 1.73
N ARG A 405 3.32 8.15 2.93
CA ARG A 405 2.21 7.30 3.32
C ARG A 405 0.98 8.16 3.49
N VAL A 406 0.04 8.06 2.56
CA VAL A 406 -1.23 8.79 2.59
C VAL A 406 -2.24 8.03 3.44
N VAL A 407 -2.80 8.70 4.44
CA VAL A 407 -3.78 8.15 5.37
C VAL A 407 -5.03 8.99 5.36
N TYR A 408 -6.19 8.35 5.19
CA TYR A 408 -7.48 9.02 5.24
C TYR A 408 -8.20 8.71 6.55
N ARG A 409 -8.41 9.74 7.38
CA ARG A 409 -9.25 9.69 8.59
C ARG A 409 -9.02 8.44 9.46
N TYR A 410 -10.10 7.71 9.71
CA TYR A 410 -10.18 6.50 10.51
C TYR A 410 -10.09 5.24 9.64
N ASP A 411 -9.37 5.28 8.52
CA ASP A 411 -9.00 4.04 7.82
C ASP A 411 -8.33 3.08 8.80
N PHE A 412 -8.92 1.90 8.97
CA PHE A 412 -8.41 0.92 9.93
C PHE A 412 -7.11 0.24 9.47
N VAL A 413 -6.80 0.24 8.16
CA VAL A 413 -5.66 -0.53 7.63
C VAL A 413 -4.30 0.02 8.09
N PRO A 414 -4.03 1.34 8.06
CA PRO A 414 -2.82 1.91 8.66
C PRO A 414 -2.64 1.61 10.15
N ARG A 415 -3.72 1.22 10.83
CA ARG A 415 -3.72 0.97 12.27
C ARG A 415 -3.50 -0.50 12.62
N VAL A 416 -3.27 -1.35 11.62
CA VAL A 416 -2.94 -2.77 11.77
C VAL A 416 -1.56 -3.10 11.17
N PRO A 417 -0.86 -4.15 11.65
CA PRO A 417 -1.20 -4.95 12.83
C PRO A 417 -1.19 -4.11 14.12
N PHE A 418 -2.01 -4.52 15.09
CA PHE A 418 -2.13 -3.82 16.37
C PHE A 418 -0.81 -3.88 17.14
N THR A 419 -0.46 -2.81 17.84
CA THR A 419 0.80 -2.78 18.61
C THR A 419 0.69 -3.70 19.82
N ALA A 420 1.36 -4.85 19.78
CA ALA A 420 1.48 -5.78 20.89
C ALA A 420 2.93 -5.86 21.39
N PRO A 421 3.19 -6.20 22.67
CA PRO A 421 4.55 -6.41 23.16
C PRO A 421 5.36 -7.40 22.29
N VAL A 422 4.69 -8.45 21.83
CA VAL A 422 5.25 -9.53 21.00
C VAL A 422 5.43 -9.16 19.52
N ALA A 423 4.90 -8.02 19.08
CA ALA A 423 4.86 -7.59 17.69
C ALA A 423 4.90 -6.06 17.60
N ARG A 424 6.12 -5.50 17.60
CA ARG A 424 6.39 -4.06 17.68
C ARG A 424 6.44 -3.38 16.31
N TYR A 425 5.41 -3.62 15.49
CA TYR A 425 5.32 -3.01 14.17
C TYR A 425 5.28 -1.48 14.23
N SER A 426 5.97 -0.85 13.30
CA SER A 426 6.13 0.60 13.18
C SER A 426 5.91 1.04 11.73
N HIS A 427 5.53 2.29 11.55
CA HIS A 427 5.44 2.90 10.22
C HIS A 427 6.78 3.50 9.80
N GLY A 428 7.05 3.45 8.50
CA GLY A 428 8.12 4.22 7.86
C GLY A 428 7.53 5.23 6.88
N GLY A 429 8.37 6.18 6.44
CA GLY A 429 7.97 7.25 5.53
C GLY A 429 7.25 8.42 6.22
N THR A 430 6.97 9.46 5.46
CA THR A 430 6.23 10.64 5.95
C THR A 430 4.73 10.37 5.94
N CYS A 431 4.06 10.54 7.07
CA CYS A 431 2.60 10.42 7.14
C CYS A 431 1.91 11.68 6.60
N VAL A 432 1.25 11.56 5.45
CA VAL A 432 0.37 12.59 4.88
C VAL A 432 -1.06 12.26 5.27
N TYR A 433 -1.56 12.92 6.32
CA TYR A 433 -2.87 12.65 6.89
C TYR A 433 -3.92 13.61 6.35
N TYR A 434 -5.03 13.06 5.88
CA TYR A 434 -6.19 13.81 5.42
C TYR A 434 -7.36 13.63 6.37
N ASP A 435 -7.99 14.74 6.73
CA ASP A 435 -9.16 14.73 7.57
C ASP A 435 -10.48 14.57 6.79
N GLY A 436 -11.58 14.78 7.52
CA GLY A 436 -12.93 14.67 6.99
C GLY A 436 -13.27 15.58 5.83
N TRP A 437 -12.55 16.65 5.55
CA TRP A 437 -12.84 17.56 4.43
C TRP A 437 -11.71 17.61 3.40
N TYR A 438 -10.85 16.59 3.41
CA TYR A 438 -9.66 16.50 2.57
C TYR A 438 -8.63 17.59 2.90
N ASP A 439 -8.66 18.17 4.11
CA ASP A 439 -7.56 19.02 4.56
C ASP A 439 -6.37 18.12 4.92
N GLY A 440 -5.30 18.25 4.14
CA GLY A 440 -4.10 17.43 4.23
C GLY A 440 -3.03 18.07 5.11
N LYS A 441 -2.36 17.25 5.93
CA LYS A 441 -1.25 17.69 6.79
C LYS A 441 -0.16 16.63 6.77
N GLU A 442 1.08 17.08 6.60
CA GLU A 442 2.24 16.25 6.91
C GLU A 442 2.44 16.21 8.43
N LEU A 443 2.38 15.02 9.01
CA LEU A 443 2.52 14.83 10.45
C LEU A 443 3.98 14.56 10.83
N ALA A 444 4.38 15.04 12.01
CA ALA A 444 5.70 14.73 12.58
C ALA A 444 5.82 13.29 13.11
N GLY A 445 4.69 12.65 13.40
CA GLY A 445 4.60 11.22 13.72
C GLY A 445 3.49 10.55 12.90
N ASP A 446 2.93 9.48 13.44
CA ASP A 446 1.88 8.72 12.78
C ASP A 446 0.47 9.33 12.94
N GLU A 447 -0.49 8.79 12.20
CA GLU A 447 -1.89 9.13 12.29
C GLU A 447 -2.43 9.02 13.73
N PRO A 448 -3.40 9.88 14.12
CA PRO A 448 -4.07 9.73 15.41
C PRO A 448 -4.82 8.39 15.48
N ASP A 449 -5.16 7.95 16.69
CA ASP A 449 -5.83 6.66 16.93
C ASP A 449 -4.98 5.46 16.41
N PRO A 450 -3.78 5.22 16.97
CA PRO A 450 -2.86 4.21 16.45
C PRO A 450 -3.42 2.77 16.53
N ASN A 451 -4.36 2.50 17.44
CA ASN A 451 -5.07 1.23 17.56
C ASN A 451 -6.56 1.45 17.31
N TYR A 452 -7.07 0.92 16.20
CA TYR A 452 -8.42 1.21 15.71
C TYR A 452 -9.57 0.89 16.69
N PHE A 453 -9.38 0.03 17.69
CA PHE A 453 -10.41 -0.30 18.67
C PHE A 453 -10.35 0.54 19.95
N ASP A 454 -9.62 1.65 19.97
CA ASP A 454 -9.58 2.56 21.11
C ASP A 454 -10.97 3.21 21.38
N PRO A 455 -11.56 3.00 22.57
CA PRO A 455 -12.87 3.54 22.93
C PRO A 455 -12.96 5.07 22.87
N ARG A 456 -11.85 5.79 23.08
CA ARG A 456 -11.81 7.25 23.10
C ARG A 456 -12.22 7.88 21.77
N TYR A 457 -12.05 7.14 20.67
CA TYR A 457 -12.34 7.62 19.33
C TYR A 457 -13.67 7.13 18.77
N VAL A 458 -14.46 6.34 19.51
CA VAL A 458 -15.72 5.75 19.00
C VAL A 458 -16.69 6.82 18.50
N LEU A 459 -16.99 7.84 19.31
CA LEU A 459 -17.90 8.92 18.90
C LEU A 459 -17.37 9.67 17.67
N SER A 460 -16.06 9.91 17.62
CA SER A 460 -15.43 10.56 16.47
C SER A 460 -15.57 9.69 15.22
N LYS A 461 -15.25 8.39 15.28
CA LYS A 461 -15.36 7.44 14.16
C LYS A 461 -16.76 7.45 13.54
N TYR A 462 -17.80 7.30 14.36
CA TYR A 462 -19.17 7.29 13.85
C TYR A 462 -19.65 8.67 13.36
N GLY A 463 -19.30 9.76 14.06
CA GLY A 463 -19.59 11.11 13.58
C GLY A 463 -18.93 11.41 12.23
N ASN A 464 -17.70 10.92 12.06
CA ASN A 464 -16.95 11.02 10.81
C ASN A 464 -17.60 10.19 9.70
N ALA A 465 -18.03 8.95 9.97
CA ALA A 465 -18.74 8.11 8.99
C ALA A 465 -20.05 8.74 8.50
N VAL A 466 -20.85 9.32 9.42
CA VAL A 466 -22.04 10.10 9.04
C VAL A 466 -21.66 11.31 8.19
N GLY A 467 -20.58 12.02 8.58
CA GLY A 467 -20.05 13.13 7.80
C GLY A 467 -19.62 12.74 6.38
N ASP A 468 -19.02 11.56 6.19
CA ASP A 468 -18.67 11.06 4.84
C ASP A 468 -19.89 10.75 4.00
N LEU A 469 -20.94 10.18 4.60
CA LEU A 469 -22.19 9.92 3.90
C LEU A 469 -22.88 11.22 3.48
N LEU A 470 -22.91 12.22 4.35
CA LEU A 470 -23.42 13.55 4.02
C LEU A 470 -22.58 14.20 2.91
N LYS A 471 -21.25 14.13 3.02
CA LYS A 471 -20.35 14.69 2.01
C LYS A 471 -20.58 14.02 0.66
N ALA A 472 -20.67 12.70 0.59
CA ALA A 472 -20.95 11.97 -0.64
C ALA A 472 -22.22 12.44 -1.35
N ALA A 473 -23.25 12.81 -0.59
CA ALA A 473 -24.51 13.31 -1.13
C ALA A 473 -24.40 14.73 -1.72
N PHE A 474 -23.48 15.57 -1.24
CA PHE A 474 -23.48 17.01 -1.53
C PHE A 474 -22.17 17.58 -2.11
N LEU A 475 -21.03 16.87 -2.05
CA LEU A 475 -19.72 17.36 -2.49
C LEU A 475 -19.70 17.82 -3.94
N TRP A 476 -20.47 17.15 -4.80
CA TRP A 476 -20.58 17.51 -6.21
C TRP A 476 -21.09 18.94 -6.44
N ALA A 477 -21.86 19.50 -5.50
CA ALA A 477 -22.39 20.86 -5.61
C ALA A 477 -21.27 21.91 -5.49
N SER A 478 -20.21 21.63 -4.73
CA SER A 478 -19.08 22.55 -4.55
C SER A 478 -17.85 22.17 -5.38
N ALA A 479 -17.58 20.87 -5.56
CA ALA A 479 -16.39 20.37 -6.24
C ALA A 479 -16.60 20.03 -7.73
N GLY A 480 -17.85 20.03 -8.19
CA GLY A 480 -18.23 19.74 -9.58
C GLY A 480 -18.80 18.33 -9.78
N SER A 481 -19.41 18.11 -10.95
CA SER A 481 -20.19 16.90 -11.27
C SER A 481 -19.39 15.61 -11.15
N ASP A 482 -18.07 15.64 -11.37
CA ASP A 482 -17.20 14.46 -11.29
C ASP A 482 -17.15 13.86 -9.87
N TYR A 483 -17.44 14.67 -8.85
CA TYR A 483 -17.45 14.21 -7.45
C TYR A 483 -18.79 13.65 -7.02
N ARG A 484 -19.78 13.59 -7.91
CA ARG A 484 -21.08 13.00 -7.62
C ARG A 484 -20.95 11.51 -7.39
N GLU A 485 -21.42 11.05 -6.25
CA GLU A 485 -21.39 9.63 -5.89
C GLU A 485 -22.63 8.90 -6.40
N GLY A 486 -22.40 7.75 -7.03
CA GLY A 486 -23.45 6.84 -7.46
C GLY A 486 -23.97 5.98 -6.30
N ILE A 487 -25.04 5.23 -6.57
CA ILE A 487 -25.69 4.36 -5.56
C ILE A 487 -24.72 3.33 -4.99
N CYS A 488 -23.81 2.77 -5.80
CA CYS A 488 -22.80 1.81 -5.31
C CYS A 488 -21.88 2.44 -4.25
N SER A 489 -21.42 3.67 -4.48
CA SER A 489 -20.58 4.39 -3.54
C SER A 489 -21.34 4.76 -2.26
N LEU A 490 -22.60 5.23 -2.38
CA LEU A 490 -23.45 5.52 -1.22
C LEU A 490 -23.73 4.25 -0.40
N ALA A 491 -24.01 3.12 -1.03
CA ALA A 491 -24.22 1.85 -0.36
C ALA A 491 -22.95 1.37 0.37
N TYR A 492 -21.78 1.54 -0.27
CA TYR A 492 -20.49 1.27 0.37
C TYR A 492 -20.28 2.14 1.62
N ARG A 493 -20.60 3.44 1.55
CA ARG A 493 -20.52 4.37 2.69
C ARG A 493 -21.50 4.05 3.81
N CYS A 494 -22.70 3.54 3.50
CA CYS A 494 -23.62 3.03 4.52
C CYS A 494 -23.01 1.86 5.32
N GLY A 495 -22.14 1.04 4.71
CA GLY A 495 -21.35 0.04 5.44
C GLY A 495 -20.46 0.67 6.53
N GLY A 496 -19.99 1.90 6.32
CA GLY A 496 -19.29 2.71 7.31
C GLY A 496 -20.12 3.05 8.56
N LEU A 497 -21.45 3.01 8.48
CA LEU A 497 -22.31 3.19 9.66
C LEU A 497 -22.36 1.94 10.54
N ILE A 498 -21.91 0.79 10.04
CA ILE A 498 -21.72 -0.45 10.81
C ILE A 498 -20.27 -0.55 11.28
N PHE A 499 -19.31 -0.27 10.39
CA PHE A 499 -17.88 -0.27 10.68
C PHE A 499 -17.20 0.96 10.04
N PRO A 500 -17.00 2.06 10.79
CA PRO A 500 -16.54 3.34 10.23
C PRO A 500 -15.29 3.27 9.36
N GLY A 501 -14.33 2.42 9.72
CA GLY A 501 -13.07 2.29 9.01
C GLY A 501 -13.23 1.71 7.61
N PHE A 502 -14.30 0.92 7.37
CA PHE A 502 -14.60 0.36 6.06
C PHE A 502 -14.77 1.45 5.00
N ALA A 503 -15.56 2.48 5.33
CA ALA A 503 -15.83 3.59 4.42
C ALA A 503 -14.57 4.42 4.19
N SER A 504 -13.81 4.72 5.26
CA SER A 504 -12.56 5.50 5.15
C SER A 504 -11.46 4.79 4.37
N HIS A 505 -11.50 3.46 4.23
CA HIS A 505 -10.57 2.68 3.42
C HIS A 505 -10.91 2.67 1.91
N SER A 506 -11.84 3.49 1.45
CA SER A 506 -12.22 3.54 0.04
C SER A 506 -11.11 4.19 -0.82
N PRO A 507 -10.64 3.54 -1.91
CA PRO A 507 -9.74 4.18 -2.87
C PRO A 507 -10.28 5.52 -3.43
N ARG A 508 -11.61 5.67 -3.47
CA ARG A 508 -12.25 6.93 -3.88
C ARG A 508 -11.84 8.10 -3.00
N ASP A 509 -11.82 7.90 -1.67
CA ASP A 509 -11.50 8.96 -0.72
C ASP A 509 -10.02 9.35 -0.80
N TYR A 510 -9.13 8.40 -1.13
CA TYR A 510 -7.74 8.70 -1.46
C TYR A 510 -7.59 9.53 -2.74
N VAL A 511 -8.35 9.20 -3.79
CA VAL A 511 -8.38 10.01 -5.02
C VAL A 511 -8.88 11.42 -4.72
N ASP A 512 -9.95 11.55 -3.94
CA ASP A 512 -10.51 12.85 -3.57
C ASP A 512 -9.54 13.64 -2.67
N ALA A 513 -8.84 12.98 -1.75
CA ALA A 513 -7.80 13.58 -0.92
C ALA A 513 -6.65 14.17 -1.75
N VAL A 514 -6.17 13.43 -2.75
CA VAL A 514 -5.11 13.90 -3.65
C VAL A 514 -5.58 15.05 -4.55
N ARG A 515 -6.83 15.00 -5.05
CA ARG A 515 -7.34 15.97 -6.02
C ARG A 515 -7.86 17.27 -5.41
N LEU A 516 -8.55 17.17 -4.29
CA LEU A 516 -9.17 18.32 -3.63
C LEU A 516 -8.29 18.89 -2.52
N GLY A 517 -7.51 18.02 -1.88
CA GLY A 517 -6.83 18.39 -0.68
C GLY A 517 -5.66 19.32 -0.91
N ARG A 518 -5.48 20.26 0.02
CA ARG A 518 -4.28 21.09 0.12
C ARG A 518 -3.45 20.55 1.26
N ILE A 519 -2.18 20.26 1.01
CA ILE A 519 -1.25 19.81 2.06
C ILE A 519 -0.63 21.05 2.71
N THR A 520 -0.88 21.23 4.00
CA THR A 520 -0.14 22.21 4.79
C THR A 520 1.23 21.61 5.16
N PRO A 521 2.34 22.36 5.03
CA PRO A 521 3.66 21.87 5.42
C PRO A 521 3.72 21.44 6.88
N LYS A 522 4.64 20.53 7.19
CA LYS A 522 4.92 20.02 8.53
C LYS A 522 4.97 21.15 9.56
N GLN A 523 4.09 21.10 10.56
CA GLN A 523 4.21 21.96 11.74
C GLN A 523 5.42 21.46 12.54
N ILE A 524 6.46 22.28 12.60
CA ILE A 524 7.72 22.02 13.31
C ILE A 524 7.49 22.05 14.82
#